data_AF-A0A8J1YR20-F1
#
_entry.id   AF-A0A8J1YR20-F1
#
_cell.length_a   1.000
_cell.length_b   1.000
_cell.length_c   1.000
_cell.angle_alpha   90.00
_cell.angle_beta   90.00
_cell.angle_gamma   90.00
#
_symmetry.space_group_name_H-M   'P 1'
#
loop_
_entity.id
_entity.type
_entity.pdbx_description
1 polymer ?
#
loop_
_entity_poly.entity_id
_entity_poly.type
_entity_poly.pdbx_seq_one_letter_code
_entity_poly.pdbx_strand_id
1 'polypeptide(L)'
;MGKSTEPPVVSTNTESHHMRITSAGSIASYVRFALSFLQANPNRALVLHTLPLPSASTKPSSEASTSSSTLTPSLLTAPRLVSVVEIIKREYISKLDGSECRKGKHTATGIWQYTETGLLPDRHPTRDEQSLTRVLEGKTK
;
A
#
# COMPACT_ATOMS: atom_id res chain seq x y z
N MET A 1 37.71 -33.17 -21.68
CA MET A 1 37.51 -31.73 -21.43
C MET A 1 36.01 -31.47 -21.36
N GLY A 2 35.46 -31.43 -20.14
CA GLY A 2 34.02 -31.25 -19.91
C GLY A 2 33.64 -29.79 -20.11
N LYS A 3 32.67 -29.52 -20.98
CA LYS A 3 32.08 -28.20 -21.15
C LYS A 3 31.18 -27.93 -19.95
N SER A 4 31.51 -26.93 -19.13
CA SER A 4 30.61 -26.40 -18.10
C SER A 4 29.39 -25.80 -18.77
N THR A 5 28.25 -26.47 -18.64
CA THR A 5 26.94 -25.93 -19.00
C THR A 5 26.46 -25.09 -17.83
N GLU A 6 26.59 -23.77 -17.94
CA GLU A 6 25.97 -22.83 -17.01
C GLU A 6 24.44 -22.93 -17.14
N PRO A 7 23.68 -23.00 -16.04
CA PRO A 7 22.22 -23.01 -16.11
C PRO A 7 21.70 -21.65 -16.55
N PRO A 8 20.56 -21.60 -17.27
CA PRO A 8 19.95 -20.34 -17.69
C PRO A 8 19.51 -19.55 -16.45
N VAL A 9 20.00 -18.32 -16.32
CA VAL A 9 19.52 -17.34 -15.35
C VAL A 9 18.09 -16.97 -15.77
N VAL A 10 17.11 -17.67 -15.23
CA VAL A 10 15.70 -17.30 -15.36
C VAL A 10 15.53 -16.04 -14.53
N SER A 11 15.49 -14.88 -15.20
CA SER A 11 15.11 -13.61 -14.59
C SER A 11 13.63 -13.66 -14.20
N THR A 12 13.31 -14.35 -13.10
CA THR A 12 12.00 -14.23 -12.46
C THR A 12 11.94 -12.83 -11.87
N ASN A 13 11.21 -11.96 -12.55
CA ASN A 13 10.92 -10.62 -12.07
C ASN A 13 9.97 -10.74 -10.86
N THR A 14 10.53 -11.14 -9.71
CA THR A 14 9.86 -11.40 -8.42
C THR A 14 9.50 -10.10 -7.68
N GLU A 15 9.71 -8.96 -8.31
CA GLU A 15 9.46 -7.66 -7.73
C GLU A 15 7.96 -7.46 -7.46
N SER A 16 7.61 -7.22 -6.20
CA SER A 16 6.24 -6.96 -5.76
C SER A 16 5.58 -5.82 -6.54
N HIS A 17 4.28 -5.92 -6.81
CA HIS A 17 3.54 -4.82 -7.42
C HIS A 17 2.96 -3.91 -6.33
N HIS A 18 3.25 -2.60 -6.39
CA HIS A 18 2.79 -1.64 -5.39
C HIS A 18 1.57 -0.86 -5.88
N MET A 19 0.51 -0.84 -5.07
CA MET A 19 -0.71 -0.11 -5.32
C MET A 19 -1.04 0.81 -4.15
N ARG A 20 -1.11 2.12 -4.43
CA ARG A 20 -1.49 3.12 -3.43
C ARG A 20 -3.00 3.24 -3.32
N ILE A 21 -3.52 3.18 -2.09
CA ILE A 21 -4.91 3.52 -1.77
C ILE A 21 -5.01 4.98 -1.38
N THR A 22 -5.88 5.70 -2.10
CA THR A 22 -6.16 7.13 -1.90
C THR A 22 -7.63 7.36 -1.59
N SER A 23 -7.96 8.54 -1.04
CA SER A 23 -9.34 8.94 -0.75
C SER A 23 -10.21 9.08 -2.02
N ALA A 24 -9.61 9.54 -3.13
CA ALA A 24 -10.33 9.81 -4.38
C ALA A 24 -10.58 8.56 -5.26
N GLY A 25 -9.74 7.52 -5.16
CA GLY A 25 -9.85 6.35 -6.05
C GLY A 25 -11.00 5.41 -5.67
N SER A 26 -11.69 4.85 -6.66
CA SER A 26 -12.84 3.94 -6.45
C SER A 26 -12.44 2.59 -5.85
N ILE A 27 -13.16 2.13 -4.81
CA ILE A 27 -12.97 0.81 -4.20
C ILE A 27 -13.13 -0.31 -5.23
N ALA A 28 -14.18 -0.24 -6.07
CA ALA A 28 -14.45 -1.25 -7.09
C ALA A 28 -13.29 -1.37 -8.09
N SER A 29 -12.66 -0.26 -8.46
CA SER A 29 -11.51 -0.26 -9.36
C SER A 29 -10.29 -0.94 -8.72
N TYR A 30 -9.99 -0.66 -7.45
CA TYR A 30 -8.91 -1.32 -6.73
C TYR A 30 -9.13 -2.84 -6.61
N VAL A 31 -10.35 -3.24 -6.24
CA VAL A 31 -10.70 -4.67 -6.08
C VAL A 31 -10.60 -5.40 -7.43
N ARG A 32 -11.17 -4.83 -8.49
CA ARG A 32 -11.11 -5.41 -9.84
C ARG A 32 -9.67 -5.61 -10.31
N PHE A 33 -8.83 -4.58 -10.14
CA PHE A 33 -7.41 -4.68 -10.50
C PHE A 33 -6.71 -5.76 -9.68
N ALA A 34 -6.86 -5.75 -8.35
CA ALA A 34 -6.19 -6.69 -7.46
C ALA A 34 -6.55 -8.14 -7.76
N LEU A 35 -7.83 -8.45 -7.97
CA LEU A 35 -8.27 -9.81 -8.30
C LEU A 35 -7.70 -10.27 -9.65
N SER A 36 -7.71 -9.41 -10.67
CA SER A 36 -7.11 -9.72 -11.96
C SER A 36 -5.60 -9.94 -11.85
N PHE A 37 -4.92 -9.13 -11.03
CA PHE A 37 -3.48 -9.23 -10.81
C PHE A 37 -3.10 -10.54 -10.13
N LEU A 38 -3.77 -10.90 -9.03
CA LEU A 38 -3.50 -12.11 -8.26
C LEU A 38 -3.75 -13.39 -9.08
N GLN A 39 -4.78 -13.38 -9.93
CA GLN A 39 -5.06 -14.50 -10.84
C GLN A 39 -4.00 -14.64 -11.94
N ALA A 40 -3.55 -13.53 -12.52
CA ALA A 40 -2.56 -13.54 -13.58
C ALA A 40 -1.12 -13.80 -13.07
N ASN A 41 -0.84 -13.53 -11.79
CA ASN A 41 0.50 -13.58 -11.22
C ASN A 41 0.52 -14.32 -9.86
N PRO A 42 0.36 -15.65 -9.82
CA PRO A 42 0.22 -16.40 -8.58
C PRO A 42 1.48 -16.37 -7.68
N ASN A 43 2.66 -16.16 -8.28
CA ASN A 43 3.94 -16.13 -7.56
C ASN A 43 4.42 -14.70 -7.26
N ARG A 44 3.59 -13.68 -7.48
CA ARG A 44 3.97 -12.27 -7.33
C ARG A 44 3.11 -11.60 -6.27
N ALA A 45 3.77 -10.99 -5.28
CA ALA A 45 3.08 -10.27 -4.22
C ALA A 45 2.46 -8.96 -4.72
N LEU A 46 1.26 -8.66 -4.23
CA LEU A 46 0.58 -7.36 -4.38
C LEU A 46 0.69 -6.60 -3.06
N VAL A 47 1.36 -5.45 -3.08
CA VAL A 47 1.54 -4.57 -1.92
C VAL A 47 0.52 -3.44 -2.01
N LEU A 48 -0.40 -3.39 -1.06
CA LEU A 48 -1.34 -2.28 -0.91
C LEU A 48 -0.85 -1.37 0.22
N HIS A 49 -0.72 -0.08 -0.05
CA HIS A 49 -0.26 0.87 0.96
C HIS A 49 -1.03 2.18 0.90
N THR A 50 -1.06 2.89 2.03
CA THR A 50 -1.44 4.30 2.08
C THR A 50 -0.26 5.10 2.60
N LEU A 51 -0.07 6.30 2.08
CA LEU A 51 0.87 7.27 2.61
C LEU A 51 0.11 8.56 2.90
N PRO A 52 0.36 9.21 4.06
CA PRO A 52 -0.20 10.53 4.32
C PRO A 52 0.20 11.46 3.18
N LEU A 53 -0.73 12.35 2.80
CA LEU A 53 -0.44 13.34 1.78
C LEU A 53 0.68 14.24 2.32
N PRO A 54 1.74 14.54 1.54
CA PRO A 54 2.76 15.47 1.98
C PRO A 54 2.07 16.78 2.38
N SER A 55 2.33 17.23 3.61
CA SER A 55 1.86 18.53 4.08
C SER A 55 2.32 19.56 3.05
N ALA A 56 1.37 20.29 2.46
CA ALA A 56 1.65 21.32 1.48
C ALA A 56 2.30 22.52 2.19
N SER A 57 3.55 22.40 2.61
CA SER A 57 4.34 23.56 2.94
C SER A 57 4.70 24.27 1.64
N THR A 58 4.21 25.50 1.50
CA THR A 58 4.68 26.53 0.55
C THR A 58 3.99 26.57 -0.82
N LYS A 59 2.80 27.20 -0.86
CA LYS A 59 2.48 28.36 -1.74
C LYS A 59 1.04 28.86 -1.48
N PRO A 60 0.82 30.16 -1.22
CA PRO A 60 -0.52 30.74 -1.20
C PRO A 60 -0.88 31.19 -2.61
N SER A 61 -1.61 30.39 -3.37
CA SER A 61 -2.32 30.93 -4.53
C SER A 61 -3.44 30.01 -5.01
N SER A 62 -4.61 30.62 -5.10
CA SER A 62 -5.84 30.19 -5.76
C SER A 62 -6.84 29.43 -4.89
N GLU A 63 -7.84 30.20 -4.50
CA GLU A 63 -9.15 29.84 -3.99
C GLU A 63 -9.74 28.64 -4.74
N ALA A 64 -9.71 27.48 -4.10
CA ALA A 64 -10.63 26.39 -4.39
C ALA A 64 -11.12 25.87 -3.04
N SER A 65 -12.33 26.25 -2.69
CA SER A 65 -13.05 25.84 -1.49
C SER A 65 -13.31 24.33 -1.52
N THR A 66 -12.36 23.53 -1.05
CA THR A 66 -12.62 22.14 -0.68
C THR A 66 -12.73 22.08 0.83
N SER A 67 -13.96 21.79 1.30
CA SER A 67 -14.33 21.54 2.68
C SER A 67 -13.21 20.85 3.46
N SER A 68 -12.61 21.57 4.41
CA SER A 68 -11.60 21.01 5.30
C SER A 68 -12.26 19.96 6.18
N SER A 69 -12.14 18.69 5.82
CA SER A 69 -12.52 17.62 6.74
C SER A 69 -11.66 17.76 8.00
N THR A 70 -12.28 17.83 9.16
CA THR A 70 -11.61 17.91 10.48
C THR A 70 -10.73 16.69 10.77
N LEU A 71 -10.81 15.65 9.95
CA LEU A 71 -10.06 14.41 10.09
C LEU A 71 -8.74 14.47 9.32
N THR A 72 -7.69 13.93 9.95
CA THR A 72 -6.38 13.78 9.31
C THR A 72 -6.49 12.82 8.11
N PRO A 73 -5.68 13.02 7.03
CA PRO A 73 -5.71 12.15 5.86
C PRO A 73 -5.47 10.66 6.16
N SER A 74 -4.73 10.35 7.22
CA SER A 74 -4.52 8.98 7.71
C SER A 74 -5.81 8.35 8.20
N LEU A 75 -6.66 9.09 8.91
CA LEU A 75 -7.97 8.63 9.39
C LEU A 75 -8.95 8.38 8.24
N LEU A 76 -8.76 9.02 7.08
CA LEU A 76 -9.60 8.79 5.90
C LEU A 76 -9.13 7.58 5.08
N THR A 77 -7.81 7.43 4.91
CA THR A 77 -7.24 6.46 3.97
C THR A 77 -6.90 5.10 4.59
N ALA A 78 -6.53 5.04 5.87
CA ALA A 78 -6.21 3.77 6.53
C ALA A 78 -7.45 2.85 6.67
N PRO A 79 -8.63 3.33 7.14
CA PRO A 79 -9.82 2.48 7.17
C PRO A 79 -10.26 2.03 5.77
N ARG A 80 -10.06 2.89 4.76
CA ARG A 80 -10.33 2.57 3.35
C ARG A 80 -9.40 1.47 2.82
N LEU A 81 -8.10 1.54 3.13
CA LEU A 81 -7.12 0.50 2.78
C LEU A 81 -7.55 -0.85 3.35
N VAL A 82 -7.88 -0.90 4.64
CA VAL A 82 -8.36 -2.14 5.28
C VAL A 82 -9.61 -2.65 4.57
N SER A 83 -10.58 -1.78 4.29
CA SER A 83 -11.81 -2.16 3.57
C SER A 83 -11.52 -2.79 2.21
N VAL A 84 -10.63 -2.21 1.42
CA VAL A 84 -10.22 -2.73 0.10
C VAL A 84 -9.57 -4.11 0.24
N VAL A 85 -8.62 -4.27 1.17
CA VAL A 85 -7.92 -5.55 1.42
C VAL A 85 -8.92 -6.64 1.80
N GLU A 86 -9.86 -6.34 2.71
CA GLU A 86 -10.86 -7.31 3.15
C GLU A 86 -11.83 -7.72 2.04
N ILE A 87 -12.23 -6.79 1.15
CA ILE A 87 -13.06 -7.12 -0.01
C ILE A 87 -12.30 -8.03 -0.98
N ILE A 88 -11.04 -7.72 -1.28
CA ILE A 88 -10.19 -8.55 -2.16
C ILE A 88 -10.08 -9.97 -1.62
N LYS A 89 -9.80 -10.14 -0.32
CA LYS A 89 -9.68 -11.45 0.30
C LYS A 89 -10.97 -12.25 0.20
N ARG A 90 -12.11 -11.64 0.54
CA ARG A 90 -13.43 -12.29 0.44
C ARG A 90 -13.71 -12.75 -0.98
N GLU A 91 -13.60 -11.87 -1.96
CA GLU A 91 -13.90 -12.20 -3.35
C GLU A 91 -12.93 -13.22 -3.94
N TYR A 92 -11.65 -13.17 -3.56
CA TYR A 92 -10.66 -14.14 -4.03
C TYR A 92 -10.98 -15.54 -3.51
N ILE A 93 -11.24 -15.69 -2.20
CA ILE A 93 -11.58 -16.98 -1.59
C ILE A 93 -12.89 -17.51 -2.19
N SER A 94 -13.92 -16.67 -2.34
CA SER A 94 -15.18 -17.07 -2.97
C SER A 94 -15.00 -17.59 -4.40
N LYS A 95 -14.05 -17.04 -5.17
CA LYS A 95 -13.73 -17.53 -6.52
C LYS A 95 -13.01 -18.88 -6.50
N LEU A 96 -12.17 -19.13 -5.49
CA LEU A 96 -11.53 -20.45 -5.31
C LEU A 96 -12.58 -21.52 -4.96
N ASP A 97 -13.48 -21.23 -4.02
CA ASP A 97 -14.52 -22.17 -3.59
C ASP A 97 -15.56 -22.44 -4.69
N GLY A 98 -15.90 -21.42 -5.49
CA GLY A 98 -16.86 -21.54 -6.60
C GLY A 98 -16.33 -22.27 -7.84
N SER A 99 -15.01 -22.34 -8.02
CA SER A 99 -14.38 -23.07 -9.14
C SER A 99 -14.28 -24.58 -8.87
N GLU A 100 -14.28 -25.00 -7.61
CA GLU A 100 -14.00 -26.37 -7.17
C GLU A 100 -15.29 -27.11 -6.79
N CYS A 101 -16.26 -27.16 -7.70
CA CYS A 101 -17.34 -28.13 -7.61
C CYS A 101 -16.85 -29.49 -8.12
N ARG A 102 -15.99 -30.19 -7.34
CA ARG A 102 -15.78 -31.65 -7.42
C ARG A 102 -14.88 -32.19 -6.30
N LYS A 103 -15.53 -32.83 -5.31
CA LYS A 103 -15.07 -33.97 -4.49
C LYS A 103 -13.54 -34.21 -4.43
N GLY A 104 -12.93 -33.80 -3.32
CA GLY A 104 -11.73 -34.46 -2.81
C GLY A 104 -10.58 -33.51 -2.49
N LYS A 105 -10.31 -33.37 -1.18
CA LYS A 105 -9.08 -32.82 -0.61
C LYS A 105 -8.88 -31.31 -0.82
N HIS A 106 -9.35 -30.54 0.17
CA HIS A 106 -9.00 -29.14 0.43
C HIS A 106 -7.50 -28.89 0.20
N THR A 107 -7.17 -28.31 -0.94
CA THR A 107 -5.87 -27.67 -1.19
C THR A 107 -6.08 -26.29 -1.81
N ALA A 108 -7.19 -25.61 -1.45
CA ALA A 108 -7.35 -24.20 -1.75
C ALA A 108 -6.22 -23.45 -1.04
N THR A 109 -5.23 -23.03 -1.81
CA THR A 109 -4.10 -22.25 -1.34
C THR A 109 -4.63 -20.84 -1.11
N GLY A 110 -4.84 -20.49 0.16
CA GLY A 110 -5.36 -19.18 0.54
C GLY A 110 -4.40 -18.03 0.20
N ILE A 111 -4.81 -16.81 0.54
CA ILE A 111 -3.93 -15.64 0.45
C ILE A 111 -3.14 -15.52 1.75
N TRP A 112 -1.82 -15.40 1.62
CA TRP A 112 -0.94 -15.00 2.71
C TRP A 112 -0.84 -13.47 2.77
N GLN A 113 -1.03 -12.90 3.96
CA GLN A 113 -0.99 -11.46 4.17
C GLN A 113 0.08 -11.12 5.22
N TYR A 114 0.90 -10.12 4.90
CA TYR A 114 1.84 -9.49 5.82
C TYR A 114 1.45 -8.03 5.98
N THR A 115 1.44 -7.52 7.21
CA THR A 115 1.06 -6.13 7.51
C THR A 115 2.24 -5.43 8.16
N GLU A 116 2.58 -4.26 7.63
CA GLU A 116 3.63 -3.40 8.16
C GLU A 116 3.04 -2.02 8.45
N THR A 117 3.49 -1.41 9.54
CA THR A 117 3.18 -0.04 9.91
C THR A 117 4.47 0.70 10.23
N GLY A 118 4.52 1.98 9.86
CA GLY A 118 5.71 2.80 10.06
C GLY A 118 5.36 4.28 10.07
N LEU A 119 6.30 5.08 10.57
CA LEU A 119 6.22 6.53 10.53
C LEU A 119 7.04 7.02 9.33
N LEU A 120 6.48 7.97 8.58
CA LEU A 120 7.26 8.64 7.55
C LEU A 120 8.21 9.61 8.28
N PRO A 121 9.53 9.53 8.08
CA PRO A 121 10.44 10.49 8.68
C PRO A 121 10.08 11.90 8.22
N ASP A 122 9.99 12.84 9.15
CA ASP A 122 9.68 14.23 8.84
C ASP A 122 10.76 14.80 7.93
N ARG A 123 10.34 15.28 6.75
CA ARG A 123 11.27 15.71 5.70
C ARG A 123 11.86 17.11 5.92
N HIS A 124 11.49 17.81 6.99
CA HIS A 124 12.13 19.05 7.39
C HIS A 124 11.71 19.39 8.84
N PRO A 125 12.64 19.69 9.77
CA PRO A 125 12.23 20.33 11.01
C PRO A 125 11.58 21.65 10.64
N THR A 126 10.36 21.86 11.09
CA THR A 126 9.68 23.15 10.93
C THR A 126 10.52 24.23 11.62
N ARG A 127 10.38 25.49 11.18
CA ARG A 127 11.10 26.63 11.79
C ARG A 127 10.86 26.70 13.31
N ASP A 128 9.68 26.26 13.75
CA ASP A 128 9.28 26.21 15.15
C ASP A 128 10.00 25.09 15.91
N GLU A 129 10.21 23.92 15.29
CA GLU A 129 11.06 22.89 15.88
C GLU A 129 12.51 23.33 16.01
N GLN A 130 13.06 24.06 15.03
CA GLN A 130 14.42 24.60 15.16
C GLN A 130 14.53 25.59 16.32
N SER A 131 13.48 26.37 16.56
CA SER A 131 13.41 27.29 17.69
C SER A 131 13.27 26.56 19.03
N LEU A 132 12.42 25.53 19.12
CA LEU A 132 12.29 24.68 20.31
C LEU A 132 13.59 23.93 20.60
N THR A 133 14.23 23.37 19.57
CA THR A 133 15.52 22.69 19.70
C THR A 133 16.58 23.66 20.24
N ARG A 134 16.60 24.91 19.75
CA ARG A 134 17.53 25.95 20.23
C ARG A 134 17.29 26.37 21.69
N VAL A 135 16.01 26.46 22.10
CA VAL A 135 15.62 26.77 23.49
C VAL A 135 15.99 25.61 24.42
N LEU A 136 15.74 24.36 24.00
CA LEU A 136 16.07 23.16 24.76
C LEU A 136 17.59 22.94 24.87
N GLU A 137 18.36 23.35 23.86
CA GLU A 137 19.82 23.35 23.91
C GLU A 137 20.42 24.46 24.80
N GLY A 138 19.60 25.33 25.39
CA GLY A 138 20.07 26.42 26.25
C GLY A 138 20.86 27.51 25.50
N LYS A 139 20.80 27.53 24.16
CA LYS A 139 21.45 28.54 23.32
C LYS A 139 20.53 29.74 23.13
N THR A 140 20.11 30.37 24.22
CA THR A 140 19.53 31.71 24.19
C THR A 140 20.68 32.71 24.17
N LYS A 141 20.75 33.55 23.13
CA LYS A 141 21.68 34.69 23.09
C LYS A 141 21.16 35.81 23.97
#